data_AF-A0A9X3PCL6-F1
#
_entry.id   AF-A0A9X3PCL6-F1
#
_cell.length_a   1.000
_cell.length_b   1.000
_cell.length_c   1.000
_cell.angle_alpha   90.00
_cell.angle_beta   90.00
_cell.angle_gamma   90.00
#
_symmetry.space_group_name_H-M   'P 1'
#
loop_
_entity.id
_entity.type
_entity.pdbx_description
1 polymer ?
#
loop_
_entity_poly.entity_id
_entity_poly.type
_entity_poly.pdbx_seq_one_letter_code
_entity_poly.pdbx_strand_id
1 'polypeptide(L)'
;MTGYKPDGPVVIKPPKGDFTKAERQQAEEYVAAGNKAIRDGFISPTGRVSTTSNTTLERQARNEAKKERERAKNDPNSSNYTGIVAHLPDTGWMNKDTKGVPMEWSDHTRRLNSSIAGQNPTYPEGFKPSEFKMHPDWYTRRASDET
;
A
#
# COMPACT_ATOMS: atom_id res chain seq x y z
N MET A 1 16.93 -9.90 11.49
CA MET A 1 16.15 -10.84 10.67
C MET A 1 17.07 -11.82 9.96
N THR A 2 17.33 -12.98 10.56
CA THR A 2 18.13 -14.04 9.94
C THR A 2 17.21 -14.91 9.07
N GLY A 3 17.31 -14.78 7.73
CA GLY A 3 16.60 -15.64 6.77
C GLY A 3 15.76 -14.96 5.68
N TYR A 4 15.64 -13.63 5.67
CA TYR A 4 14.94 -12.92 4.59
C TYR A 4 15.81 -12.89 3.32
N LYS A 5 15.45 -13.71 2.31
CA LYS A 5 16.08 -13.70 0.99
C LYS A 5 15.08 -13.09 -0.01
N PRO A 6 15.35 -11.90 -0.57
CA PRO A 6 14.43 -11.25 -1.49
C PRO A 6 14.46 -11.91 -2.88
N ASP A 7 13.32 -11.91 -3.56
CA ASP A 7 13.13 -12.44 -4.92
C ASP A 7 13.30 -11.35 -5.99
N GLY A 8 13.02 -10.08 -5.65
CA GLY A 8 13.21 -8.95 -6.55
C GLY A 8 12.36 -7.72 -6.19
N PRO A 9 12.39 -6.67 -7.02
CA PRO A 9 11.69 -5.43 -6.73
C PRO A 9 10.18 -5.54 -7.02
N VAL A 10 9.39 -4.88 -6.18
CA VAL A 10 7.99 -4.56 -6.48
C VAL A 10 7.93 -3.22 -7.20
N VAL A 11 7.39 -3.23 -8.42
CA VAL A 11 7.36 -2.10 -9.33
C VAL A 11 5.94 -1.58 -9.42
N ILE A 12 5.73 -0.37 -8.93
CA ILE A 12 4.43 0.30 -8.93
C ILE A 12 4.28 1.04 -10.25
N LYS A 13 3.38 0.55 -11.09
CA LYS A 13 3.02 1.20 -12.37
C LYS A 13 1.93 2.25 -12.14
N PRO A 14 1.93 3.34 -12.94
CA PRO A 14 0.82 4.28 -12.94
C PRO A 14 -0.48 3.60 -13.38
N PRO A 15 -1.65 4.14 -12.98
CA PRO A 15 -2.93 3.73 -13.55
C PRO A 15 -2.91 3.74 -15.08
N LYS A 16 -3.72 2.88 -15.72
CA LYS A 16 -3.77 2.80 -17.20
C LYS A 16 -4.17 4.13 -17.85
N GLY A 17 -5.09 4.87 -17.24
CA GLY A 17 -5.47 6.22 -17.66
C GLY A 17 -4.62 7.31 -16.99
N ASP A 18 -4.94 8.57 -17.26
CA ASP A 18 -4.27 9.72 -16.64
C ASP A 18 -4.29 9.66 -15.12
N PHE A 19 -3.34 10.35 -14.49
CA PHE A 19 -3.21 10.46 -13.04
C PHE A 19 -2.84 11.89 -12.66
N THR A 20 -3.20 12.29 -11.46
CA THR A 20 -2.93 13.63 -10.96
C THR A 20 -1.54 13.72 -10.32
N LYS A 21 -1.02 14.93 -10.13
CA LYS A 21 0.21 15.13 -9.34
C LYS A 21 0.06 14.60 -7.91
N ALA A 22 -1.10 14.77 -7.30
CA ALA A 22 -1.40 14.22 -5.97
C ALA A 22 -1.37 12.68 -5.95
N GLU A 23 -1.92 12.02 -6.97
CA GLU A 23 -1.85 10.56 -7.06
C GLU A 23 -0.42 10.05 -7.31
N ARG A 24 0.42 10.83 -8.01
CA ARG A 24 1.86 10.52 -8.10
C ARG A 24 2.51 10.60 -6.72
N GLN A 25 2.26 11.66 -5.95
CA GLN A 25 2.80 11.80 -4.60
C GLN A 25 2.34 10.67 -3.67
N GLN A 26 1.06 10.30 -3.70
CA GLN A 26 0.52 9.16 -2.96
C GLN A 26 1.20 7.84 -3.35
N ALA A 27 1.56 7.65 -4.62
CA ALA A 27 2.32 6.48 -5.05
C ALA A 27 3.78 6.50 -4.54
N GLU A 28 4.41 7.68 -4.47
CA GLU A 28 5.74 7.85 -3.87
C GLU A 28 5.72 7.57 -2.37
N GLU A 29 4.69 8.04 -1.65
CA GLU A 29 4.45 7.72 -0.23
C GLU A 29 4.30 6.21 -0.02
N TYR A 30 3.50 5.54 -0.87
CA TYR A 30 3.36 4.09 -0.84
C TYR A 30 4.70 3.37 -1.01
N VAL A 31 5.52 3.80 -1.97
CA VAL A 31 6.86 3.24 -2.22
C VAL A 31 7.78 3.46 -1.02
N ALA A 32 7.79 4.67 -0.44
CA ALA A 32 8.60 5.01 0.72
C ALA A 32 8.22 4.14 1.94
N ALA A 33 6.93 3.99 2.21
CA ALA A 33 6.44 3.17 3.31
C ALA A 33 6.68 1.67 3.07
N GLY A 34 6.55 1.17 1.84
CA GLY A 34 6.92 -0.20 1.49
C GLY A 34 8.41 -0.50 1.78
N ASN A 35 9.30 0.43 1.41
CA ASN A 35 10.72 0.30 1.72
C ASN A 35 11.02 0.42 3.22
N LYS A 36 10.29 1.27 3.94
CA LYS A 36 10.38 1.34 5.40
C LYS A 36 9.91 0.03 6.05
N ALA A 37 8.83 -0.56 5.55
CA ALA A 37 8.34 -1.86 5.99
C ALA A 37 9.33 -3.00 5.76
N ILE A 38 10.10 -2.97 4.67
CA ILE A 38 11.21 -3.92 4.47
C ILE A 38 12.30 -3.70 5.53
N ARG A 39 12.75 -2.45 5.73
CA ARG A 39 13.83 -2.12 6.68
C ARG A 39 13.47 -2.49 8.13
N ASP A 40 12.26 -2.18 8.55
CA ASP A 40 11.79 -2.42 9.92
C ASP A 40 11.29 -3.86 10.12
N GLY A 41 11.28 -4.67 9.06
CA GLY A 41 10.89 -6.07 9.15
C GLY A 41 9.38 -6.30 9.34
N PHE A 42 8.57 -5.38 8.84
CA PHE A 42 7.11 -5.44 8.92
C PHE A 42 6.48 -6.26 7.79
N ILE A 43 7.19 -6.37 6.66
CA ILE A 43 6.77 -7.23 5.55
C ILE A 43 6.69 -8.67 6.04
N SER A 44 5.69 -9.41 5.53
CA SER A 44 5.53 -10.83 5.81
C SER A 44 6.84 -11.60 5.60
N PRO A 45 7.29 -12.41 6.59
CA PRO A 45 8.50 -13.20 6.44
C PRO A 45 8.37 -14.28 5.36
N THR A 46 7.13 -14.66 5.01
CA THR A 46 6.85 -15.60 3.92
C THR A 46 6.68 -14.89 2.58
N GLY A 47 6.88 -13.57 2.49
CA GLY A 47 6.60 -12.78 1.29
C GLY A 47 5.11 -12.50 1.11
N ARG A 48 4.75 -12.11 -0.12
CA ARG A 48 3.38 -11.73 -0.51
C ARG A 48 2.37 -12.78 -0.06
N VAL A 49 1.30 -12.33 0.60
CA VAL A 49 0.20 -13.17 1.08
C VAL A 49 -1.03 -13.00 0.19
N SER A 50 -1.91 -14.00 0.22
CA SER A 50 -3.21 -13.90 -0.45
C SER A 50 -4.13 -12.93 0.27
N THR A 51 -4.71 -12.00 -0.48
CA THR A 51 -5.76 -11.09 -0.01
C THR A 51 -7.06 -11.30 -0.77
N THR A 52 -7.23 -12.45 -1.45
CA THR A 52 -8.50 -12.80 -2.10
C THR A 52 -9.66 -12.63 -1.13
N SER A 53 -10.76 -12.09 -1.64
CA SER A 53 -11.98 -11.79 -0.90
C SER A 53 -12.28 -12.88 0.14
N ASN A 54 -12.31 -12.49 1.42
CA ASN A 54 -12.64 -13.32 2.60
C ASN A 54 -11.49 -14.03 3.33
N THR A 55 -10.24 -13.56 3.26
CA THR A 55 -9.26 -13.96 4.27
C THR A 55 -9.51 -13.29 5.62
N THR A 56 -9.06 -13.91 6.72
CA THR A 56 -9.12 -13.30 8.06
C THR A 56 -8.35 -11.98 8.11
N LEU A 57 -7.18 -11.92 7.46
CA LEU A 57 -6.34 -10.72 7.40
C LEU A 57 -7.05 -9.57 6.68
N GLU A 58 -7.71 -9.85 5.56
CA GLU A 58 -8.43 -8.84 4.79
C GLU A 58 -9.64 -8.29 5.57
N ARG A 59 -10.39 -9.15 6.28
CA ARG A 59 -11.47 -8.69 7.18
C ARG A 59 -10.94 -7.82 8.32
N GLN A 60 -9.83 -8.22 8.92
CA GLN A 60 -9.18 -7.45 9.98
C GLN A 60 -8.72 -6.09 9.47
N ALA A 61 -8.04 -6.04 8.32
CA ALA A 61 -7.59 -4.80 7.70
C ALA A 61 -8.75 -3.83 7.39
N ARG A 62 -9.87 -4.35 6.86
CA ARG A 62 -11.08 -3.52 6.66
C ARG A 62 -11.62 -2.94 7.97
N ASN A 63 -11.60 -3.73 9.05
CA ASN A 63 -12.05 -3.27 10.35
C ASN A 63 -11.11 -2.21 10.92
N GLU A 64 -9.79 -2.39 10.79
CA GLU A 64 -8.80 -1.40 11.25
C GLU A 64 -8.88 -0.09 10.46
N ALA A 65 -9.03 -0.13 9.13
CA ALA A 65 -9.25 1.07 8.33
C ALA A 65 -10.55 1.81 8.72
N LYS A 66 -11.61 1.08 9.09
CA LYS A 66 -12.84 1.70 9.62
C LYS A 66 -12.57 2.38 10.96
N LYS A 67 -11.87 1.71 11.88
CA LYS A 67 -11.51 2.30 13.18
C LYS A 67 -10.65 3.54 13.01
N GLU A 68 -9.66 3.50 12.11
CA GLU A 68 -8.79 4.64 11.85
C GLU A 68 -9.57 5.83 11.28
N ARG A 69 -10.49 5.59 10.35
CA ARG A 69 -11.37 6.65 9.86
C ARG A 69 -12.21 7.28 10.98
N GLU A 70 -12.76 6.47 11.88
CA GLU A 70 -13.53 7.00 13.01
C GLU A 70 -12.63 7.71 14.03
N ARG A 71 -11.40 7.24 14.27
CA ARG A 71 -10.39 7.95 15.08
C ARG A 71 -10.12 9.33 14.50
N ALA A 72 -9.78 9.41 13.22
CA ALA A 72 -9.45 10.67 12.55
C ALA A 72 -10.60 11.69 12.57
N LYS A 73 -11.85 11.24 12.42
CA LYS A 73 -13.03 12.14 12.54
C LYS A 73 -13.21 12.73 13.93
N ASN A 74 -12.80 12.00 14.97
CA ASN A 74 -12.97 12.40 16.37
C ASN A 74 -11.73 13.11 16.96
N ASP A 75 -10.64 13.22 16.19
CA ASP A 75 -9.42 13.88 16.58
C ASP A 75 -9.30 15.23 15.85
N PRO A 76 -9.48 16.37 16.54
CA PRO A 76 -9.43 17.69 15.91
C PRO A 76 -8.04 18.05 15.36
N ASN A 77 -6.99 17.32 15.76
CA ASN A 77 -5.64 17.52 15.25
C ASN A 77 -5.30 16.57 14.07
N SER A 78 -6.20 15.64 13.74
CA SER A 78 -6.04 14.75 12.59
C SER A 78 -6.62 15.40 11.34
N SER A 79 -5.88 15.36 10.24
CA SER A 79 -6.45 15.63 8.93
C SER A 79 -7.53 14.59 8.63
N ASN A 80 -8.70 15.06 8.21
CA ASN A 80 -9.74 14.16 7.74
C ASN A 80 -9.32 13.51 6.43
N TYR A 81 -9.45 12.19 6.34
CA TYR A 81 -9.27 11.46 5.09
C TYR A 81 -10.32 11.90 4.06
N THR A 82 -9.86 12.54 2.99
CA THR A 82 -10.67 12.98 1.84
C THR A 82 -10.94 11.82 0.87
N GLY A 83 -10.00 10.88 0.75
CA GLY A 83 -10.08 9.68 -0.05
C GLY A 83 -10.38 8.45 0.80
N ILE A 84 -9.50 7.45 0.71
CA ILE A 84 -9.57 6.23 1.52
C ILE A 84 -8.41 6.19 2.52
N VAL A 85 -8.68 5.56 3.66
CA VAL A 85 -7.64 5.17 4.62
C VAL A 85 -6.87 4.00 4.02
N ALA A 86 -5.73 4.29 3.39
CA ALA A 86 -4.90 3.29 2.74
C ALA A 86 -3.96 2.62 3.75
N HIS A 87 -3.76 1.30 3.58
CA HIS A 87 -2.76 0.55 4.34
C HIS A 87 -1.40 0.71 3.69
N LEU A 88 -0.40 1.14 4.46
CA LEU A 88 0.98 1.27 4.00
C LEU A 88 1.87 0.37 4.88
N PRO A 89 2.45 -0.72 4.34
CA PRO A 89 2.25 -1.26 2.99
C PRO A 89 0.85 -1.88 2.83
N ASP A 90 0.46 -2.16 1.58
CA ASP A 90 -0.83 -2.83 1.32
C ASP A 90 -0.90 -4.20 2.00
N THR A 91 -2.12 -4.60 2.34
CA THR A 91 -2.42 -5.85 3.06
C THR A 91 -1.80 -7.11 2.46
N GLY A 92 -1.57 -7.13 1.15
CA GLY A 92 -0.90 -8.24 0.45
C GLY A 92 0.56 -8.44 0.85
N TRP A 93 1.18 -7.48 1.53
CA TRP A 93 2.59 -7.50 1.92
C TRP A 93 2.79 -7.63 3.43
N MET A 94 1.74 -7.46 4.23
CA MET A 94 1.82 -7.45 5.69
C MET A 94 1.96 -8.85 6.26
N ASN A 95 2.68 -8.98 7.39
CA ASN A 95 2.63 -10.20 8.18
C ASN A 95 1.20 -10.43 8.71
N LYS A 96 0.67 -11.65 8.61
CA LYS A 96 -0.63 -12.03 9.19
C LYS A 96 -0.74 -11.69 10.68
N ASP A 97 0.39 -11.69 11.39
CA ASP A 97 0.45 -11.42 12.83
C ASP A 97 0.18 -9.95 13.16
N THR A 98 0.20 -9.05 12.18
CA THR A 98 -0.20 -7.64 12.38
C THR A 98 -1.71 -7.49 12.63
N LYS A 99 -2.49 -8.56 12.42
CA LYS A 99 -3.95 -8.58 12.60
C LYS A 99 -4.62 -7.43 11.84
N GLY A 100 -4.15 -7.14 10.63
CA GLY A 100 -4.72 -6.12 9.75
C GLY A 100 -4.31 -4.68 10.07
N VAL A 101 -3.54 -4.45 11.14
CA VAL A 101 -2.97 -3.12 11.43
C VAL A 101 -1.78 -2.91 10.48
N PRO A 102 -1.74 -1.83 9.68
CA PRO A 102 -0.57 -1.51 8.85
C PRO A 102 0.52 -0.83 9.67
N MET A 103 1.68 -0.63 9.06
CA MET A 103 2.73 0.17 9.67
C MET A 103 2.31 1.64 9.75
N GLU A 104 1.74 2.13 8.65
CA GLU A 104 1.34 3.52 8.47
C GLU A 104 0.00 3.60 7.72
N TRP A 105 -0.68 4.72 7.90
CA TRP A 105 -1.91 5.08 7.20
C TRP A 105 -1.63 6.30 6.31
N SER A 106 -2.20 6.34 5.10
CA SER A 106 -2.19 7.54 4.26
C SER A 106 -3.57 7.76 3.63
N ASP A 107 -3.82 8.97 3.16
CA ASP A 107 -5.02 9.35 2.41
C ASP A 107 -4.79 9.20 0.92
N HIS A 108 -5.30 8.11 0.34
CA HIS A 108 -5.17 7.84 -1.09
C HIS A 108 -6.50 8.03 -1.81
N THR A 109 -6.47 8.41 -3.09
CA THR A 109 -7.68 8.31 -3.91
C THR A 109 -8.11 6.84 -4.00
N ARG A 110 -9.43 6.59 -4.01
CA ARG A 110 -9.97 5.23 -4.18
C ARG A 110 -9.41 4.57 -5.46
N ARG A 111 -9.31 5.35 -6.54
CA ARG A 111 -8.85 4.89 -7.85
C ARG A 111 -7.38 4.47 -7.82
N LEU A 112 -6.51 5.30 -7.25
CA LEU A 112 -5.09 4.96 -7.11
C LEU A 112 -4.91 3.71 -6.26
N ASN A 113 -5.55 3.64 -5.10
CA ASN A 113 -5.42 2.49 -4.22
C ASN A 113 -5.88 1.20 -4.89
N SER A 114 -7.03 1.22 -5.58
CA SER A 114 -7.50 0.06 -6.35
C SER A 114 -6.53 -0.31 -7.47
N SER A 115 -5.91 0.67 -8.13
CA SER A 115 -4.89 0.43 -9.17
C SER A 115 -3.63 -0.23 -8.61
N ILE A 116 -3.14 0.19 -7.45
CA ILE A 116 -1.97 -0.41 -6.79
C ILE A 116 -2.32 -1.82 -6.30
N ALA A 117 -3.45 -1.99 -5.60
CA ALA A 117 -3.89 -3.30 -5.13
C ALA A 117 -4.09 -4.31 -6.29
N GLY A 118 -4.63 -3.84 -7.43
CA GLY A 118 -4.80 -4.64 -8.64
C GLY A 118 -3.50 -5.09 -9.30
N GLN A 119 -2.35 -4.49 -8.95
CA GLN A 119 -1.03 -4.90 -9.45
C GLN A 119 -0.44 -6.03 -8.61
N ASN A 120 -0.81 -6.14 -7.34
CA ASN A 120 -0.23 -7.16 -6.46
C ASN A 120 -0.26 -8.55 -7.13
N PRO A 121 -1.37 -9.07 -7.72
CA PRO A 121 -1.43 -10.42 -8.31
C PRO A 121 -0.41 -10.73 -9.42
N THR A 122 0.31 -9.73 -9.92
CA THR A 122 1.45 -9.94 -10.83
C THR A 122 2.68 -10.54 -10.12
N TYR A 123 2.72 -10.45 -8.79
CA TYR A 123 3.69 -11.12 -7.93
C TYR A 123 3.05 -12.38 -7.33
N PRO A 124 3.70 -13.55 -7.43
CA PRO A 124 3.17 -14.79 -6.86
C PRO A 124 3.09 -14.71 -5.34
N GLU A 125 2.17 -15.47 -4.74
CA GLU A 125 2.20 -15.71 -3.29
C GLU A 125 3.56 -16.30 -2.91
N GLY A 126 4.15 -15.80 -1.83
CA GLY A 126 5.51 -16.15 -1.43
C GLY A 126 6.59 -15.16 -1.88
N PHE A 127 6.30 -14.26 -2.83
CA PHE A 127 7.28 -13.31 -3.37
C PHE A 127 7.76 -12.33 -2.30
N LYS A 128 9.07 -12.28 -2.07
CA LYS A 128 9.71 -11.40 -1.07
C LYS A 128 10.29 -10.15 -1.75
N PRO A 129 9.72 -8.95 -1.51
CA PRO A 129 10.23 -7.74 -2.12
C PRO A 129 11.66 -7.41 -1.63
N SER A 130 12.58 -7.12 -2.55
CA SER A 130 13.88 -6.49 -2.22
C SER A 130 13.73 -5.01 -1.92
N GLU A 131 12.82 -4.35 -2.65
CA GLU A 131 12.50 -2.94 -2.58
C GLU A 131 11.13 -2.72 -3.22
N PHE A 132 10.52 -1.56 -2.95
CA PHE A 132 9.44 -0.99 -3.74
C PHE A 132 10.01 0.15 -4.58
N LYS A 133 9.56 0.28 -5.82
CA LYS A 133 9.97 1.40 -6.67
C LYS A 133 8.89 1.82 -7.66
N MET A 134 8.99 3.08 -8.07
CA MET A 134 8.16 3.65 -9.12
C MET A 134 8.59 3.11 -10.48
N HIS A 135 7.62 2.76 -11.33
CA HIS A 135 7.87 2.55 -12.74
C HIS A 135 8.23 3.88 -13.44
N PRO A 136 9.15 3.92 -14.42
CA PRO A 136 9.54 5.16 -15.12
C PRO A 136 8.36 5.93 -15.73
N ASP A 137 7.30 5.23 -16.14
CA ASP A 137 6.09 5.84 -16.72
C ASP A 137 5.40 6.86 -15.82
N TRP A 138 5.63 6.82 -14.51
CA TRP A 138 5.14 7.86 -13.60
C TRP A 138 5.72 9.24 -13.95
N TYR A 139 6.91 9.30 -14.52
CA TYR A 139 7.63 10.53 -14.81
C TYR A 139 7.59 10.92 -16.30
N THR A 140 7.37 9.96 -17.20
CA THR A 140 7.27 10.22 -18.64
C THR A 140 5.86 10.59 -19.08
N ARG A 141 4.83 10.10 -18.38
CA ARG A 141 3.42 10.46 -18.64
C ARG A 141 3.07 11.75 -17.91
N ARG A 142 2.32 12.63 -18.60
CA ARG A 142 1.88 13.91 -18.03
C ARG A 142 0.90 13.65 -16.88
N ALA A 143 1.23 14.18 -15.70
CA ALA A 143 0.29 14.26 -14.59
C ALA A 143 -0.57 15.52 -14.75
N SER A 144 -1.87 15.42 -14.49
CA SER A 144 -2.77 16.58 -14.44
C SER A 144 -2.67 17.31 -13.09
N ASP A 145 -3.05 18.59 -13.10
CA ASP A 145 -3.03 19.48 -11.93
C ASP A 145 -4.30 19.38 -11.05
N GLU A 146 -5.37 18.73 -11.53
CA GLU A 146 -6.65 18.60 -10.78
C GLU A 146 -6.51 17.65 -9.57
N THR A 147 -7.30 17.76 -8.49
CA THR A 147 -8.63 18.38 -8.26
C THR A 147 -8.64 19.83 -7.82
#